data_AF-A0A8J8P4C7-F1
#
_entry.id   AF-A0A8J8P4C7-F1
#
_cell.length_a   1.000
_cell.length_b   1.000
_cell.length_c   1.000
_cell.angle_alpha   90.00
_cell.angle_beta   90.00
_cell.angle_gamma   90.00
#
_symmetry.space_group_name_H-M   'P 1'
#
loop_
_entity.id
_entity.type
_entity.pdbx_description
1 polymer ?
#
loop_
_entity_poly.entity_id
_entity_poly.type
_entity_poly.pdbx_seq_one_letter_code
_entity_poly.pdbx_strand_id
1 'polypeptide(L)'
;MGHDNHHGGHEKTNPHAVQETDVELTQRIRSIELIKHNPNVFHVNPFDFGKSLEIAGGLGFEASVATGAGFGWWYYAQRTRLNPATFYTGIALAFSRIFLGAVVGGWVGYLKFGDRQRLHNAWVAERLRRRYPDSLNLTVHDLWRFKGVKADQHYYRWT
;
A
#
# COMPACT_ATOMS: atom_id res chain seq x y z
N MET A 1 25.59 -32.70 -25.69
CA MET A 1 25.86 -31.29 -26.05
C MET A 1 24.75 -30.44 -25.45
N GLY A 2 25.10 -29.42 -24.66
CA GLY A 2 24.15 -28.45 -24.06
C GLY A 2 24.02 -28.55 -22.53
N HIS A 3 25.07 -28.16 -21.80
CA HIS A 3 25.02 -27.87 -20.37
C HIS A 3 24.69 -26.38 -20.20
N ASP A 4 23.47 -26.06 -19.80
CA ASP A 4 23.08 -24.67 -19.49
C ASP A 4 23.39 -24.37 -18.01
N ASN A 5 24.66 -24.02 -17.78
CA ASN A 5 25.14 -23.37 -16.57
C ASN A 5 24.82 -21.88 -16.66
N HIS A 6 23.73 -21.36 -16.08
CA HIS A 6 23.64 -19.92 -15.79
C HIS A 6 22.69 -19.59 -14.62
N HIS A 7 23.21 -18.74 -13.71
CA HIS A 7 22.56 -18.04 -12.59
C HIS A 7 22.66 -18.66 -11.18
N GLY A 8 23.82 -19.22 -10.82
CA GLY A 8 24.28 -19.24 -9.43
C GLY A 8 24.98 -17.93 -9.08
N GLY A 9 24.26 -16.80 -9.15
CA GLY A 9 24.79 -15.52 -8.66
C GLY A 9 25.00 -15.63 -7.16
N HIS A 10 26.22 -15.36 -6.68
CA HIS A 10 26.58 -15.37 -5.27
C HIS A 10 25.46 -14.78 -4.40
N GLU A 11 24.71 -15.65 -3.72
CA GLU A 11 23.72 -15.23 -2.71
C GLU A 11 24.48 -14.45 -1.65
N LYS A 12 24.29 -13.13 -1.62
CA LYS A 12 24.85 -12.26 -0.58
C LYS A 12 24.07 -12.46 0.71
N THR A 13 24.21 -13.63 1.33
CA THR A 13 23.69 -13.88 2.68
C THR A 13 24.49 -13.06 3.68
N ASN A 14 23.83 -12.19 4.45
CA ASN A 14 24.49 -11.42 5.50
C ASN A 14 24.38 -12.20 6.83
N PRO A 15 25.47 -12.80 7.35
CA PRO A 15 25.44 -13.52 8.62
C PRO A 15 25.22 -12.58 9.83
N HIS A 16 25.32 -11.26 9.64
CA HIS A 16 24.98 -10.22 10.62
C HIS A 16 23.62 -9.57 10.34
N ALA A 17 22.74 -10.26 9.61
CA ALA A 17 21.40 -9.77 9.31
C ALA A 17 20.62 -9.48 10.60
N VAL A 18 20.14 -8.24 10.72
CA VAL A 18 19.31 -7.78 11.84
C VAL A 18 18.13 -8.73 12.01
N GLN A 19 17.92 -9.21 13.24
CA GLN A 19 16.74 -9.98 13.62
C GLN A 19 15.52 -9.05 13.69
N GLU A 20 15.11 -8.49 12.54
CA GLU A 20 13.86 -7.75 12.42
C GLU A 20 12.70 -8.74 12.56
N THR A 21 11.69 -8.35 13.32
CA THR A 21 10.46 -9.16 13.44
C THR A 21 9.75 -9.20 12.09
N ASP A 22 9.01 -10.27 11.81
CA ASP A 22 8.37 -10.44 10.49
C ASP A 22 7.35 -9.33 10.18
N VAL A 23 6.82 -8.66 11.22
CA VAL A 23 5.96 -7.49 11.09
C VAL A 23 6.73 -6.29 10.52
N GLU A 24 7.94 -6.03 11.03
CA GLU A 24 8.81 -4.94 10.56
C GLU A 24 9.34 -5.16 9.13
N LEU A 25 9.31 -6.42 8.64
CA LEU A 25 9.65 -6.71 7.25
C LEU A 25 8.71 -6.05 6.26
N THR A 26 7.41 -6.06 6.57
CA THR A 26 6.37 -5.56 5.68
C THR A 26 6.32 -4.04 5.58
N GLN A 27 6.90 -3.33 6.56
CA GLN A 27 6.83 -1.87 6.70
C GLN A 27 7.92 -1.11 5.92
N ARG A 28 8.84 -1.80 5.23
CA ARG A 28 9.92 -1.16 4.46
C ARG A 28 9.91 -1.63 3.01
N ILE A 29 10.44 -0.82 2.09
CA ILE A 29 10.78 -1.30 0.75
C ILE A 29 11.76 -2.47 0.88
N ARG A 30 11.39 -3.61 0.32
CA ARG A 30 12.24 -4.81 0.29
C ARG A 30 12.71 -5.09 -1.11
N SER A 31 13.84 -5.78 -1.22
CA SER A 31 14.33 -6.25 -2.51
C SER A 31 13.33 -7.24 -3.10
N ILE A 32 13.18 -7.22 -4.43
CA ILE A 32 12.34 -8.20 -5.13
C ILE A 32 12.82 -9.63 -4.84
N GLU A 33 14.12 -9.83 -4.64
CA GLU A 33 14.69 -11.12 -4.25
C GLU A 33 14.11 -11.63 -2.93
N LEU A 34 14.01 -10.79 -1.90
CA LEU A 34 13.37 -11.17 -0.64
C LEU A 34 11.89 -11.54 -0.84
N ILE A 35 11.16 -10.76 -1.65
CA ILE A 35 9.74 -11.02 -1.93
C ILE A 35 9.56 -12.32 -2.72
N LYS A 36 10.50 -12.68 -3.61
CA LYS A 36 10.47 -13.94 -4.37
C LYS A 36 10.64 -15.16 -3.48
N HIS A 37 11.51 -15.10 -2.47
CA HIS A 37 11.73 -16.22 -1.56
C HIS A 37 10.54 -16.47 -0.63
N ASN A 38 9.74 -15.44 -0.32
CA ASN A 38 8.48 -15.63 0.37
C ASN A 38 7.43 -14.55 0.04
N PRO A 39 6.60 -14.76 -0.99
CA PRO A 39 5.56 -13.80 -1.34
C PRO A 39 4.38 -13.83 -0.36
N ASN A 40 4.19 -14.89 0.43
CA ASN A 40 3.07 -14.99 1.38
C ASN A 40 3.19 -13.97 2.53
N VAL A 41 4.40 -13.64 2.97
CA VAL A 41 4.64 -12.65 4.04
C VAL A 41 4.27 -11.21 3.61
N PHE A 42 4.44 -10.89 2.33
CA PHE A 42 4.18 -9.55 1.79
C PHE A 42 2.78 -9.40 1.19
N HIS A 43 2.04 -10.50 1.04
CA HIS A 43 0.71 -10.47 0.47
C HIS A 43 -0.29 -9.79 1.42
N VAL A 44 -1.10 -8.91 0.85
CA VAL A 44 -2.21 -8.26 1.55
C VAL A 44 -3.50 -8.57 0.81
N ASN A 45 -4.50 -9.04 1.54
CA ASN A 45 -5.83 -9.24 0.99
C ASN A 45 -6.51 -7.88 0.82
N PRO A 46 -6.91 -7.46 -0.40
CA PRO A 46 -7.60 -6.19 -0.62
C PRO A 46 -8.99 -6.13 0.04
N PHE A 47 -9.56 -7.27 0.42
CA PHE A 47 -10.83 -7.35 1.15
C PHE A 47 -10.66 -7.28 2.67
N ASP A 48 -9.42 -7.31 3.17
CA ASP A 48 -9.13 -7.01 4.57
C ASP A 48 -9.15 -5.49 4.74
N PHE A 49 -10.31 -4.97 5.15
CA PHE A 49 -10.56 -3.53 5.25
C PHE A 49 -9.60 -2.86 6.25
N GLY A 50 -9.27 -3.53 7.35
CA GLY A 50 -8.35 -3.02 8.36
C GLY A 50 -6.95 -2.78 7.80
N LYS A 51 -6.38 -3.79 7.12
CA LYS A 51 -5.05 -3.66 6.50
C LYS A 51 -5.04 -2.71 5.31
N SER A 52 -6.12 -2.68 4.54
CA SER A 52 -6.26 -1.80 3.39
C SER A 52 -6.34 -0.33 3.81
N LEU A 53 -7.05 -0.03 4.89
CA LEU A 53 -7.10 1.30 5.50
C LEU A 53 -5.74 1.69 6.09
N GLU A 54 -5.06 0.77 6.77
CA GLU A 54 -3.70 0.99 7.28
C GLU A 54 -2.74 1.37 6.16
N ILE A 55 -2.77 0.66 5.02
CA ILE A 55 -1.98 0.98 3.81
C ILE A 55 -2.38 2.31 3.18
N ALA A 56 -3.67 2.66 3.21
CA ALA A 56 -4.14 3.94 2.68
C ALA A 56 -3.65 5.16 3.51
N GLY A 57 -3.15 4.92 4.73
CA GLY A 57 -2.62 5.96 5.62
C GLY A 57 -3.32 6.01 6.98
N GLY A 58 -4.14 5.01 7.30
CA GLY A 58 -4.81 4.83 8.59
C GLY A 58 -5.60 6.06 9.01
N LEU A 59 -5.44 6.46 10.27
CA LEU A 59 -6.11 7.62 10.86
C LEU A 59 -5.85 8.93 10.11
N GLY A 60 -4.65 9.12 9.53
CA GLY A 60 -4.33 10.33 8.77
C GLY A 60 -5.13 10.43 7.47
N PHE A 61 -5.34 9.29 6.80
CA PHE A 61 -6.21 9.20 5.64
C PHE A 61 -7.67 9.51 6.00
N GLU A 62 -8.21 8.89 7.05
CA GLU A 62 -9.58 9.12 7.51
C GLU A 62 -9.82 10.58 7.91
N ALA A 63 -8.88 11.18 8.67
CA ALA A 63 -8.96 12.58 9.05
C ALA A 63 -8.96 13.50 7.83
N SER A 64 -8.18 13.16 6.79
CA SER A 64 -8.14 13.93 5.53
C SER A 64 -9.46 13.80 4.75
N VAL A 65 -10.04 12.60 4.69
CA VAL A 65 -11.37 12.36 4.09
C VAL A 65 -12.44 13.15 4.83
N ALA A 66 -12.47 13.09 6.16
CA ALA A 66 -13.43 13.81 7.00
C ALA A 66 -13.29 15.34 6.84
N THR A 67 -12.06 15.84 6.79
CA THR A 67 -11.78 17.26 6.56
C THR A 67 -12.26 17.70 5.17
N GLY A 68 -11.98 16.92 4.14
CA GLY A 68 -12.45 17.18 2.78
C GLY A 68 -13.98 17.19 2.69
N ALA A 69 -14.64 16.20 3.30
CA ALA A 69 -16.10 16.10 3.40
C ALA A 69 -16.70 17.32 4.11
N GLY A 70 -16.12 17.71 5.24
CA GLY A 70 -16.51 18.90 6.00
C GLY A 70 -16.37 20.19 5.20
N PHE A 71 -15.29 20.33 4.43
CA PHE A 71 -15.10 21.46 3.52
C PHE A 71 -16.15 21.48 2.40
N GLY A 72 -16.48 20.31 1.84
CA GLY A 72 -17.55 20.16 0.85
C GLY A 72 -18.92 20.59 1.38
N TRP A 73 -19.25 20.18 2.60
CA TRP A 73 -20.46 20.64 3.31
C TRP A 73 -20.44 22.15 3.55
N TRP A 74 -19.35 22.69 4.09
CA TRP A 74 -19.21 24.11 4.37
C TRP A 74 -19.40 24.95 3.09
N TYR A 75 -18.78 24.54 1.98
CA TYR A 75 -18.95 25.20 0.68
C TYR A 75 -20.43 25.21 0.23
N TYR A 76 -21.12 24.07 0.36
CA TYR A 76 -22.54 23.97 0.04
C TYR A 76 -23.41 24.85 0.95
N ALA A 77 -23.15 24.84 2.25
CA ALA A 77 -23.86 25.64 3.24
C ALA A 77 -23.70 27.16 2.99
N GLN A 78 -22.54 27.61 2.52
CA GLN A 78 -22.36 29.00 2.11
C GLN A 78 -23.11 29.32 0.82
N ARG A 79 -23.07 28.42 -0.17
CA ARG A 79 -23.73 28.64 -1.47
C ARG A 79 -25.25 28.73 -1.34
N THR A 80 -25.85 27.88 -0.50
CA THR A 80 -27.31 27.83 -0.30
C THR A 80 -27.89 29.06 0.37
N ARG A 81 -27.07 29.84 1.12
CA ARG A 81 -27.47 31.15 1.65
C ARG A 81 -27.79 32.16 0.53
N LEU A 82 -27.09 32.05 -0.60
CA LEU A 82 -27.23 32.96 -1.74
C LEU A 82 -28.25 32.43 -2.77
N ASN A 83 -28.37 31.11 -2.90
CA ASN A 83 -29.27 30.46 -3.86
C ASN A 83 -29.96 29.26 -3.20
N PRO A 84 -31.16 29.45 -2.61
CA PRO A 84 -31.88 28.36 -1.96
C PRO A 84 -32.35 27.34 -3.01
N ALA A 85 -32.06 26.07 -2.77
CA ALA A 85 -32.52 24.96 -3.60
C ALA A 85 -33.86 24.42 -3.09
N THR A 86 -34.61 23.76 -3.96
CA THR A 86 -35.77 22.95 -3.55
C THR A 86 -35.31 21.77 -2.68
N PHE A 87 -36.19 21.22 -1.84
CA PHE A 87 -35.85 20.21 -0.84
C PHE A 87 -35.03 19.03 -1.41
N TYR A 88 -35.52 18.37 -2.46
CA TYR A 88 -34.86 17.22 -3.08
C TYR A 88 -33.54 17.58 -3.76
N THR A 89 -33.50 18.72 -4.46
CA THR A 89 -32.27 19.20 -5.11
C THR A 89 -31.23 19.59 -4.08
N GLY A 90 -31.64 20.16 -2.95
CA GLY A 90 -30.75 20.51 -1.85
C GLY A 90 -30.08 19.29 -1.22
N ILE A 91 -30.82 18.22 -0.98
CA ILE A 91 -30.26 16.95 -0.46
C ILE A 91 -29.23 16.38 -1.43
N ALA A 92 -29.57 16.27 -2.72
CA ALA A 92 -28.65 15.75 -3.73
C ALA A 92 -27.39 16.60 -3.88
N LEU A 93 -27.53 17.94 -3.86
CA LEU A 93 -26.40 18.87 -3.92
C LEU A 93 -25.53 18.79 -2.66
N ALA A 94 -26.12 18.66 -1.48
CA ALA A 94 -25.38 18.46 -0.24
C ALA A 94 -24.53 17.18 -0.30
N PHE A 95 -25.16 16.04 -0.63
CA PHE A 95 -24.46 14.76 -0.74
C PHE A 95 -23.36 14.78 -1.79
N SER A 96 -23.63 15.34 -2.98
CA SER A 96 -22.62 15.42 -4.04
C SER A 96 -21.40 16.26 -3.63
N ARG A 97 -21.60 17.33 -2.86
CA ARG A 97 -20.51 18.21 -2.40
C ARG A 97 -19.72 17.58 -1.26
N ILE A 98 -20.39 16.94 -0.31
CA ILE A 98 -19.74 16.14 0.74
C ILE A 98 -18.91 15.03 0.08
N PHE A 99 -19.49 14.28 -0.86
CA PHE A 99 -18.82 13.19 -1.55
C PHE A 99 -17.60 13.67 -2.34
N LEU A 100 -17.75 14.73 -3.13
CA LEU A 100 -16.62 15.33 -3.85
C LEU A 100 -15.50 15.78 -2.90
N GLY A 101 -15.89 16.42 -1.79
CA GLY A 101 -14.95 16.83 -0.75
C GLY A 101 -14.22 15.64 -0.13
N ALA A 102 -14.94 14.57 0.20
CA ALA A 102 -14.39 13.32 0.73
C ALA A 102 -13.40 12.67 -0.25
N VAL A 103 -13.72 12.64 -1.55
CA VAL A 103 -12.83 12.11 -2.59
C VAL A 103 -11.53 12.92 -2.69
N VAL A 104 -11.63 14.25 -2.71
CA VAL A 104 -10.44 15.12 -2.74
C VAL A 104 -9.62 14.97 -1.45
N GLY A 105 -10.28 14.91 -0.30
CA GLY A 105 -9.64 14.67 0.99
C GLY A 105 -8.94 13.32 1.06
N GLY A 106 -9.56 12.26 0.55
CA GLY A 106 -8.98 10.92 0.44
C GLY A 106 -7.78 10.90 -0.51
N TRP A 107 -7.86 11.59 -1.65
CA TRP A 107 -6.73 11.71 -2.56
C TRP A 107 -5.52 12.38 -1.90
N VAL A 108 -5.73 13.51 -1.23
CA VAL A 108 -4.65 14.21 -0.49
C VAL A 108 -4.13 13.35 0.66
N GLY A 109 -5.03 12.72 1.41
CA GLY A 109 -4.70 11.82 2.52
C GLY A 109 -3.84 10.65 2.07
N TYR A 110 -4.18 10.01 0.95
CA TYR A 110 -3.40 8.92 0.38
C TYR A 110 -2.01 9.39 -0.08
N LEU A 111 -1.92 10.56 -0.72
CA LEU A 111 -0.63 11.12 -1.12
C LEU A 111 0.26 11.45 0.07
N LYS A 112 -0.29 11.89 1.19
CA LYS A 112 0.49 12.31 2.37
C LYS A 112 0.81 11.17 3.34
N PHE A 113 -0.13 10.27 3.57
CA PHE A 113 -0.06 9.26 4.62
C PHE A 113 -0.04 7.83 4.08
N GLY A 114 -0.37 7.62 2.80
CA GLY A 114 -0.41 6.29 2.21
C GLY A 114 0.95 5.60 2.20
N ASP A 115 0.98 4.36 2.67
CA ASP A 115 2.15 3.50 2.64
C ASP A 115 2.30 2.85 1.25
N ARG A 116 2.82 3.67 0.33
CA ARG A 116 3.09 3.25 -1.06
C ARG A 116 4.10 2.11 -1.12
N GLN A 117 4.97 1.98 -0.12
CA GLN A 117 5.99 0.95 -0.06
C GLN A 117 5.35 -0.41 0.18
N ARG A 118 4.47 -0.50 1.19
CA ARG A 118 3.73 -1.72 1.51
C ARG A 118 2.76 -2.11 0.41
N LEU A 119 2.09 -1.13 -0.23
CA LEU A 119 1.24 -1.38 -1.40
C LEU A 119 2.03 -1.99 -2.56
N HIS A 120 3.24 -1.49 -2.84
CA HIS A 120 4.11 -2.04 -3.87
C HIS A 120 4.55 -3.47 -3.56
N ASN A 121 5.01 -3.72 -2.33
CA ASN A 121 5.41 -5.07 -1.89
C ASN A 121 4.25 -6.07 -2.06
N ALA A 122 3.04 -5.67 -1.66
CA ALA A 122 1.83 -6.49 -1.81
C ALA A 122 1.49 -6.78 -3.28
N TRP A 123 1.62 -5.77 -4.14
CA TRP A 123 1.37 -5.94 -5.58
C TRP A 123 2.39 -6.86 -6.26
N VAL A 124 3.68 -6.74 -5.91
CA VAL A 124 4.73 -7.64 -6.43
C VAL A 124 4.49 -9.06 -5.94
N ALA A 125 4.17 -9.23 -4.66
CA ALA A 125 3.84 -10.53 -4.08
C ALA A 125 2.65 -11.20 -4.77
N GLU A 126 1.57 -10.46 -5.03
CA GLU A 126 0.40 -10.96 -5.73
C GLU A 126 0.72 -11.39 -7.17
N ARG A 127 1.53 -10.61 -7.90
CA ARG A 127 1.99 -11.00 -9.24
C ARG A 127 2.84 -12.27 -9.22
N LEU A 128 3.72 -12.43 -8.23
CA LEU A 128 4.56 -13.61 -8.09
C LEU A 128 3.72 -14.85 -7.77
N ARG A 129 2.73 -14.72 -6.87
CA ARG A 129 1.78 -15.80 -6.55
C ARG A 129 0.99 -16.28 -7.76
N ARG A 130 0.56 -15.36 -8.63
CA ARG A 130 -0.15 -15.71 -9.88
C ARG A 130 0.74 -16.38 -10.91
N ARG A 131 2.02 -16.00 -10.97
CA ARG A 131 2.97 -16.54 -11.96
C ARG A 131 3.56 -17.89 -11.54
N TYR A 132 3.74 -18.11 -10.25
CA TYR A 132 4.32 -19.32 -9.69
C TYR A 132 3.41 -19.86 -8.58
N PRO A 133 2.43 -20.73 -8.89
CA PRO A 133 1.46 -21.23 -7.90
C PRO A 133 2.14 -22.01 -6.77
N ASP A 134 3.29 -22.65 -7.04
CA ASP A 134 4.09 -23.36 -6.03
C ASP A 134 4.58 -22.44 -4.91
N SER A 135 4.67 -21.13 -5.17
CA SER A 135 5.04 -20.14 -4.15
C SER A 135 4.00 -20.00 -3.03
N LEU A 136 2.77 -20.46 -3.24
CA LEU A 136 1.72 -20.49 -2.22
C LEU A 136 2.03 -21.49 -1.10
N ASN A 137 2.75 -22.56 -1.43
CA ASN A 137 3.10 -23.63 -0.49
C ASN A 137 4.43 -23.37 0.22
N LEU A 138 5.09 -22.23 -0.05
CA LEU A 138 6.30 -21.85 0.64
C LEU A 138 5.98 -21.48 2.10
N THR A 139 6.32 -22.39 3.01
CA THR A 139 6.31 -22.18 4.46
C THR A 139 7.72 -21.86 4.94
N VAL A 140 7.83 -20.88 5.85
CA VAL A 140 9.12 -20.29 6.24
C VAL A 140 9.95 -21.23 7.12
N HIS A 141 11.18 -21.50 6.66
CA HIS A 141 12.33 -21.68 7.53
C HIS A 141 13.44 -20.73 7.03
N ASP A 142 14.08 -19.97 7.92
CA ASP A 142 15.27 -19.13 7.65
C ASP A 142 15.15 -17.85 6.78
N LEU A 143 14.04 -17.11 6.83
CA LEU A 143 13.93 -15.77 6.20
C LEU A 143 15.00 -14.76 6.66
N TRP A 144 15.59 -14.98 7.84
CA TRP A 144 16.60 -14.09 8.45
C TRP A 144 17.84 -13.91 7.57
N ARG A 145 18.21 -14.89 6.73
CA ARG A 145 19.41 -14.84 5.87
C ARG A 145 19.38 -13.75 4.81
N PHE A 146 18.17 -13.30 4.46
CA PHE A 146 17.90 -12.27 3.46
C PHE A 146 17.47 -10.92 4.09
N LYS A 147 17.39 -10.85 5.42
CA LYS A 147 17.07 -9.60 6.15
C LYS A 147 18.29 -8.67 6.13
N GLY A 148 18.07 -7.36 6.04
CA GLY A 148 19.14 -6.35 6.07
C GLY A 148 19.98 -6.22 4.80
N VAL A 149 19.69 -6.96 3.72
CA VAL A 149 20.30 -6.70 2.40
C VAL A 149 19.71 -5.40 1.85
N LYS A 150 20.54 -4.38 1.64
CA LYS A 150 20.12 -3.14 0.98
C LYS A 150 19.58 -3.50 -0.41
N ALA A 151 18.41 -3.00 -0.76
CA ALA A 151 17.90 -3.14 -2.11
C ALA A 151 18.85 -2.37 -3.06
N ASP A 152 19.63 -3.11 -3.86
CA ASP A 152 20.59 -2.56 -4.84
C ASP A 152 19.91 -1.86 -6.02
N GLN A 153 18.57 -1.92 -6.08
CA GLN A 153 17.81 -1.45 -7.23
C GLN A 153 17.60 0.08 -7.15
N HIS A 154 18.42 0.80 -7.92
CA HIS A 154 18.45 2.27 -8.00
C HIS A 154 17.10 2.91 -8.41
N TYR A 155 16.23 2.16 -9.10
CA TYR A 155 14.93 2.62 -9.60
C TYR A 155 13.82 2.76 -8.54
N TYR A 156 14.06 2.36 -7.28
CA TYR A 156 13.02 2.23 -6.25
C TYR A 156 13.02 3.33 -5.19
N ARG A 157 13.94 4.31 -5.28
CA ARG A 157 13.92 5.47 -4.39
C ARG A 157 12.93 6.50 -4.91
N TRP A 158 11.75 6.55 -4.32
CA TRP A 158 10.88 7.71 -4.42
C TRP A 158 11.45 8.77 -3.47
N THR A 159 12.12 9.77 -4.04
CA THR A 159 12.47 11.03 -3.36
C THR A 159 11.23 11.86 -3.08
#